data_AF-A0A0M3AMG0-F1
#
_entry.id   AF-A0A0M3AMG0-F1
#
_cell.length_a   1.000
_cell.length_b   1.000
_cell.length_c   1.000
_cell.angle_alpha   90.00
_cell.angle_beta   90.00
_cell.angle_gamma   90.00
#
_symmetry.space_group_name_H-M   'P 1'
#
loop_
_entity.id
_entity.type
_entity.pdbx_description
1 polymer ?
#
loop_
_entity_poly.entity_id
_entity_poly.type
_entity_poly.pdbx_seq_one_letter_code
_entity_poly.pdbx_strand_id
1 'polypeptide(L)'
;MSRDYHPATIRLNHAQWAAIRALAGTNNITPAEVLRMAVETYLAHHRQGSLSQRRLARIAEYQHLALDVIVREQYPQLRDRIIAETDKRLVQYHGG
;
A
#
# COMPACT_ATOMS: atom_id res chain seq x y z
N MET A 1 -29.34 -10.89 -0.48
CA MET A 1 -28.59 -9.62 -0.46
C MET A 1 -28.63 -9.03 -1.87
N SER A 2 -29.29 -7.89 -2.06
CA SER A 2 -29.24 -7.18 -3.36
C SER A 2 -27.79 -6.72 -3.58
N ARG A 3 -27.15 -7.18 -4.65
CA ARG A 3 -25.89 -6.59 -5.10
C ARG A 3 -26.27 -5.54 -6.13
N ASP A 4 -26.13 -4.27 -5.75
CA ASP A 4 -26.35 -3.15 -6.66
C ASP A 4 -25.22 -3.14 -7.69
N TYR A 5 -25.48 -3.72 -8.85
CA TYR A 5 -24.55 -3.72 -9.98
C TYR A 5 -24.86 -2.54 -10.90
N HIS A 6 -23.82 -1.79 -11.28
CA HIS A 6 -23.92 -0.74 -12.29
C HIS A 6 -23.30 -1.26 -13.60
N PRO A 7 -23.99 -1.13 -14.74
CA PRO A 7 -23.41 -1.51 -16.02
C PRO A 7 -22.22 -0.60 -16.35
N ALA A 8 -21.13 -1.19 -16.83
CA ALA A 8 -19.95 -0.48 -17.27
C ALA A 8 -19.47 -1.03 -18.61
N THR A 9 -19.18 -0.16 -19.57
CA THR A 9 -18.57 -0.52 -20.85
C THR A 9 -17.08 -0.18 -20.78
N ILE A 10 -16.24 -1.19 -20.98
CA ILE A 10 -14.78 -1.04 -20.99
C ILE A 10 -14.22 -1.47 -22.34
N ARG A 11 -13.14 -0.83 -22.78
CA ARG A 11 -12.39 -1.24 -23.97
C ARG A 11 -11.18 -2.04 -23.52
N LEU A 12 -11.05 -3.25 -24.05
CA LEU A 12 -9.92 -4.14 -23.81
C LEU A 12 -9.18 -4.32 -25.13
N ASN A 13 -7.85 -4.36 -25.06
CA ASN A 13 -7.07 -4.74 -26.24
C ASN A 13 -7.25 -6.25 -26.53
N HIS A 14 -6.82 -6.67 -27.72
CA HIS A 14 -7.00 -8.05 -28.16
C HIS A 14 -6.36 -9.07 -27.20
N ALA A 15 -5.15 -8.79 -26.71
CA ALA A 15 -4.43 -9.69 -25.81
C ALA A 15 -5.15 -9.85 -24.46
N GLN A 16 -5.63 -8.75 -23.89
CA GLN A 16 -6.41 -8.74 -22.65
C GLN A 16 -7.71 -9.54 -22.81
N TRP A 17 -8.45 -9.32 -23.89
CA TRP A 17 -9.68 -10.07 -24.14
C TRP A 17 -9.44 -11.57 -24.34
N ALA A 18 -8.39 -11.93 -25.08
CA ALA A 18 -8.01 -13.33 -25.27
C ALA A 18 -7.67 -14.02 -23.94
N ALA A 19 -6.86 -13.36 -23.09
CA ALA A 19 -6.50 -13.88 -21.78
C ALA A 19 -7.73 -14.04 -20.86
N ILE A 20 -8.64 -13.06 -20.85
CA ILE A 20 -9.88 -13.13 -20.06
C ILE A 20 -10.77 -14.28 -20.54
N ARG A 21 -10.93 -14.48 -21.85
CA ARG A 21 -11.73 -15.59 -22.37
C ARG A 21 -11.12 -16.95 -22.05
N ALA A 22 -9.79 -17.07 -22.13
CA ALA A 22 -9.10 -18.30 -21.75
C ALA A 22 -9.33 -18.62 -20.27
N LEU A 23 -9.11 -17.65 -19.38
CA LEU A 23 -9.36 -17.79 -17.94
C LEU A 23 -10.83 -18.13 -17.62
N ALA A 24 -11.76 -17.46 -18.29
CA ALA A 24 -13.19 -17.72 -18.15
C ALA A 24 -13.53 -19.18 -18.52
N GLY A 25 -13.01 -19.64 -19.65
CA GLY A 25 -13.17 -21.03 -20.11
C GLY A 25 -12.56 -22.05 -19.15
N THR A 26 -11.33 -21.81 -18.67
CA THR A 26 -10.66 -22.71 -17.72
C THR A 26 -11.42 -22.84 -16.39
N ASN A 27 -12.04 -21.77 -15.92
CA ASN A 27 -12.73 -21.74 -14.63
C ASN A 27 -14.25 -21.97 -14.74
N ASN A 28 -14.77 -22.23 -15.95
CA ASN A 28 -16.20 -22.38 -16.23
C ASN A 28 -17.06 -21.22 -15.68
N ILE A 29 -16.56 -19.99 -15.86
CA ILE A 29 -17.22 -18.74 -15.45
C ILE A 29 -17.31 -17.79 -16.64
N THR A 30 -18.08 -16.73 -16.49
CA THR A 30 -18.22 -15.70 -17.53
C THR A 30 -17.01 -14.76 -17.55
N PRO A 31 -16.65 -14.17 -18.71
CA PRO A 31 -15.68 -13.08 -18.79
C PRO A 31 -15.98 -11.90 -17.85
N ALA A 32 -17.27 -11.63 -17.63
CA ALA A 32 -17.72 -10.60 -16.69
C ALA A 32 -17.38 -10.94 -15.24
N GLU A 33 -17.45 -12.21 -14.83
CA GLU A 33 -17.01 -12.65 -13.50
C GLU A 33 -15.51 -12.52 -13.33
N VAL A 34 -14.71 -12.88 -14.34
CA VAL A 34 -13.26 -12.67 -14.33
C VAL A 34 -12.93 -11.18 -14.11
N LEU A 35 -13.60 -10.30 -14.85
CA LEU A 35 -13.42 -8.85 -14.71
C LEU A 35 -13.83 -8.34 -13.33
N ARG A 36 -14.96 -8.81 -12.78
CA ARG A 36 -15.38 -8.42 -11.42
C ARG A 36 -14.37 -8.86 -10.36
N MET A 37 -13.89 -10.10 -10.42
CA MET A 37 -12.87 -10.61 -9.50
C MET A 37 -11.55 -9.83 -9.61
N ALA A 38 -11.14 -9.48 -10.83
CA ALA A 38 -9.94 -8.68 -11.06
C ALA A 38 -10.09 -7.28 -10.44
N VAL A 39 -11.24 -6.62 -10.64
CA VAL A 39 -11.53 -5.31 -10.02
C VAL A 39 -11.57 -5.42 -8.50
N GLU A 40 -12.26 -6.42 -7.95
CA GLU A 40 -12.34 -6.65 -6.51
C GLU A 40 -10.94 -6.86 -5.90
N THR A 41 -10.14 -7.71 -6.53
CA THR A 41 -8.76 -8.00 -6.09
C THR A 41 -7.89 -6.74 -6.12
N TYR A 42 -7.96 -5.97 -7.20
CA TYR A 42 -7.21 -4.72 -7.35
C TYR A 42 -7.60 -3.70 -6.27
N LEU A 43 -8.90 -3.49 -6.06
CA LEU A 43 -9.40 -2.57 -5.04
C LEU A 43 -9.04 -3.04 -3.62
N ALA A 44 -9.10 -4.35 -3.34
CA ALA A 44 -8.69 -4.92 -2.06
C ALA A 44 -7.20 -4.69 -1.80
N HIS A 45 -6.35 -4.92 -2.80
CA HIS A 45 -4.91 -4.67 -2.69
C HIS A 45 -4.60 -3.20 -2.38
N HIS A 46 -5.26 -2.27 -3.08
CA HIS A 46 -5.07 -0.83 -2.83
C HIS A 46 -5.61 -0.36 -1.47
N ARG A 47 -6.70 -0.96 -0.97
CA ARG A 47 -7.17 -0.73 0.40
C ARG A 47 -6.13 -1.20 1.42
N GLN A 48 -5.57 -2.40 1.25
CA GLN A 48 -4.55 -2.95 2.14
C GLN A 48 -3.25 -2.15 2.12
N GLY A 49 -2.80 -1.68 0.95
CA GLY A 49 -1.62 -0.82 0.84
C GLY A 49 -1.73 0.44 1.70
N SER A 50 -2.88 1.13 1.66
CA SER A 50 -3.12 2.34 2.47
C SER A 50 -3.17 2.05 3.98
N LEU A 51 -3.77 0.92 4.39
CA LEU A 51 -3.84 0.51 5.79
C LEU A 51 -2.48 0.06 6.31
N SER A 52 -1.70 -0.63 5.49
CA SER A 52 -0.33 -1.07 5.79
C SER A 52 0.58 0.14 6.00
N GLN A 53 0.54 1.13 5.10
CA GLN A 53 1.33 2.37 5.25
C GLN A 53 0.96 3.14 6.52
N ARG A 54 -0.33 3.31 6.84
CA ARG A 54 -0.77 3.96 8.09
C ARG A 54 -0.36 3.18 9.34
N ARG A 55 -0.36 1.84 9.27
CA ARG A 55 0.08 0.99 10.39
C ARG A 55 1.60 1.10 10.59
N LEU A 56 2.37 1.05 9.51
CA LEU A 56 3.82 1.22 9.55
C LEU A 56 4.20 2.61 10.06
N ALA A 57 3.51 3.67 9.63
CA ALA A 57 3.71 5.02 10.14
C ALA A 57 3.48 5.10 11.65
N ARG A 58 2.40 4.50 12.17
CA ARG A 58 2.13 4.44 13.62
C ARG A 58 3.17 3.64 14.40
N ILE A 59 3.65 2.52 13.86
CA ILE A 59 4.71 1.73 14.50
C ILE A 59 6.02 2.51 14.54
N ALA A 60 6.38 3.16 13.43
CA ALA A 60 7.58 3.99 13.36
C ALA A 60 7.51 5.16 14.35
N GLU A 61 6.37 5.85 14.43
CA GLU A 61 6.15 6.93 15.40
C GLU A 61 6.30 6.44 16.85
N TYR A 62 5.68 5.29 17.18
CA TYR A 62 5.85 4.66 18.50
C TYR A 62 7.31 4.34 18.80
N GLN A 63 8.03 3.76 17.83
CA GLN A 63 9.45 3.45 17.97
C GLN A 63 10.29 4.71 18.17
N HIS A 64 10.04 5.79 17.42
CA HIS A 64 10.74 7.06 17.60
C HIS A 64 10.52 7.65 18.99
N LEU A 65 9.28 7.62 19.50
CA LEU A 65 8.98 8.11 20.85
C LEU A 65 9.67 7.27 21.92
N ALA A 66 9.60 5.94 21.82
CA ALA A 66 10.25 5.05 22.77
C ALA A 66 11.78 5.26 22.79
N LEU A 67 12.40 5.42 21.61
CA LEU A 67 13.83 5.68 21.48
C LEU A 67 14.22 7.05 22.05
N ASP A 68 13.42 8.10 21.84
CA ASP A 68 13.71 9.42 22.41
C ASP A 68 13.65 9.38 23.95
N VAL A 69 12.69 8.65 24.54
CA VAL A 69 12.64 8.43 26.00
C VAL A 69 13.90 7.71 26.49
N ILE A 70 14.27 6.59 25.87
CA ILE A 70 15.46 5.81 26.25
C ILE A 70 16.74 6.66 26.14
N VAL A 71 16.91 7.40 25.05
CA VAL A 71 18.09 8.25 24.85
C VAL A 71 18.14 9.36 25.88
N ARG A 72 17.02 10.01 26.20
CA ARG A 72 16.97 11.06 27.23
C ARG A 72 17.34 10.53 28.61
N GLU A 73 16.88 9.34 28.97
CA GLU A 73 17.11 8.77 30.30
C GLU A 73 18.50 8.15 30.44
N GLN A 74 18.97 7.43 29.42
CA GLN A 74 20.16 6.58 29.53
C GLN A 74 21.40 7.18 28.84
N TYR A 75 21.23 8.01 27.80
CA TYR A 75 22.32 8.55 26.99
C TYR A 75 22.10 10.02 26.59
N PRO A 76 21.77 10.93 27.53
CA PRO A 76 21.38 12.30 27.21
C PRO A 76 22.43 13.06 26.38
N GLN A 77 23.71 12.77 26.60
CA GLN A 77 24.85 13.36 25.88
C GLN A 77 24.87 13.03 24.38
N LEU A 78 24.19 11.98 23.92
CA LEU A 78 24.15 11.60 22.51
C LEU A 78 23.00 12.27 21.75
N ARG A 79 22.05 12.88 22.45
CA ARG A 79 20.80 13.39 21.85
C ARG A 79 21.06 14.42 20.74
N ASP A 80 21.85 15.44 21.03
CA ASP A 80 22.09 16.53 20.07
C ASP A 80 22.87 16.06 18.84
N ARG A 81 23.79 15.10 19.03
CA ARG A 81 24.52 14.45 17.93
C ARG A 81 23.58 13.65 17.04
N ILE A 82 22.63 12.91 17.62
CA ILE A 82 21.64 12.12 16.87
C ILE A 82 20.72 13.04 16.06
N ILE A 83 20.28 14.17 16.64
CA ILE A 83 19.46 15.16 15.94
C ILE A 83 20.24 15.75 14.75
N ALA A 84 21.46 16.21 14.98
CA ALA A 84 22.29 16.82 13.92
C ALA A 84 22.56 15.86 12.75
N GLU A 85 22.84 14.58 13.03
CA GLU A 85 23.02 13.57 11.97
C GLU A 85 21.71 13.23 11.24
N THR A 86 20.57 13.29 11.93
CA THR A 86 19.25 13.07 11.32
C THR A 86 18.92 14.21 10.35
N ASP A 87 19.13 15.47 10.76
CA ASP A 87 18.92 16.65 9.91
C ASP A 87 19.82 16.61 8.66
N LYS A 88 21.10 16.25 8.85
CA LYS A 88 22.05 16.10 7.73
C LYS A 88 21.57 15.07 6.71
N ARG A 89 21.08 13.92 7.16
CA ARG A 89 20.58 12.86 6.27
C ARG A 89 19.27 13.26 5.59
N LEU A 90 18.38 13.97 6.28
CA LEU A 90 17.17 14.54 5.69
C LEU A 90 17.51 15.45 4.51
N VAL A 91 18.46 16.37 4.68
CA VAL A 91 18.93 17.24 3.59
C VAL A 91 19.56 16.41 2.46
N GLN A 92 20.43 15.45 2.80
CA GLN A 92 21.17 14.66 1.82
C GLN A 92 20.27 13.77 0.93
N TYR A 93 19.20 13.21 1.48
CA TYR A 93 18.36 12.23 0.77
C TYR A 93 16.99 12.75 0.34
N HIS A 94 16.52 13.86 0.93
CA HIS A 94 15.15 14.37 0.72
C HIS A 94 15.06 15.88 0.49
N GLY A 95 16.16 16.63 0.59
CA GLY A 95 16.22 18.07 0.34
C GLY A 95 16.56 18.38 -1.12
N GLY A 96 15.63 18.12 -2.03
CA GLY A 96 15.63 18.58 -3.42
C GLY A 96 14.51 19.58 -3.68
#